data_AF-A0A023GP44-F1
#
_entry.id   AF-A0A023GP44-F1
#
_cell.length_a   1.000
_cell.length_b   1.000
_cell.length_c   1.000
_cell.angle_alpha   90.00
_cell.angle_beta   90.00
_cell.angle_gamma   90.00
#
_symmetry.space_group_name_H-M   'P 1'
#
loop_
_entity.id
_entity.type
_entity.pdbx_description
1 polymer ?
#
loop_
_entity_poly.entity_id
_entity_poly.type
_entity_poly.pdbx_seq_one_letter_code
_entity_poly.pdbx_strand_id
1 'polypeptide(L)'
;MRPAVVILFLGLLAPSVLPQKSNPNNKCKYQPKLSSCHETKRGWFYNETTYRCERYPQGLCGRQKLLSFPTCKTQCRDPVLGICALPPPDNRCRSLMQAYRFNPDKARCELHHHCDKLNKNYFKTVEDCQETCGRFAQDPCILPKDEGRTCKAEPGENYWFDGKTCQRFNYSGCGGNGNNFVFEEECWQACGKMVKDNCTFPIYKGSPCKRGFEEKVFGFNHRTNRCERFHYSGCGGLPNRFKKASECWKACGNNSGSICVESGPKNRIGILKRYYYDITTDSCPWSWFGPKLFSKRKNKFETQELCKQTCQGDYVESDNSVLS
;
A
#
# COMPACT_ATOMS: atom_id res chain seq x y z
N MET A 1 -47.66 -59.82 14.56
CA MET A 1 -47.88 -58.36 14.70
C MET A 1 -46.52 -57.71 14.82
N ARG A 2 -46.09 -56.92 13.83
CA ARG A 2 -44.77 -56.25 13.78
C ARG A 2 -44.89 -54.86 14.42
N PRO A 3 -43.90 -54.38 15.21
CA PRO A 3 -43.96 -53.06 15.80
C PRO A 3 -43.72 -51.96 14.74
N ALA A 4 -44.45 -50.86 14.89
CA ALA A 4 -44.40 -49.71 13.99
C ALA A 4 -43.11 -48.91 14.19
N VAL A 5 -42.44 -48.57 13.09
CA VAL A 5 -41.29 -47.63 13.05
C VAL A 5 -41.84 -46.22 12.89
N VAL A 6 -41.58 -45.35 13.86
CA VAL A 6 -41.89 -43.92 13.80
C VAL A 6 -40.76 -43.22 13.05
N ILE A 7 -41.04 -42.70 11.85
CA ILE A 7 -40.09 -41.88 11.08
C ILE A 7 -40.26 -40.42 11.51
N LEU A 8 -39.27 -39.89 12.25
CA LEU A 8 -39.14 -38.48 12.57
C LEU A 8 -38.57 -37.71 11.35
N PHE A 9 -39.40 -36.90 10.69
CA PHE A 9 -38.93 -35.93 9.71
C PHE A 9 -38.32 -34.72 10.44
N LEU A 10 -37.00 -34.67 10.51
CA LEU A 10 -36.24 -33.45 10.83
C LEU A 10 -36.27 -32.54 9.60
N GLY A 11 -37.22 -31.61 9.58
CA GLY A 11 -37.25 -30.53 8.60
C GLY A 11 -36.04 -29.60 8.79
N LEU A 12 -35.06 -29.69 7.89
CA LEU A 12 -34.01 -28.69 7.75
C LEU A 12 -34.65 -27.42 7.15
N LEU A 13 -34.89 -26.42 7.99
CA LEU A 13 -35.20 -25.06 7.53
C LEU A 13 -33.95 -24.51 6.85
N ALA A 14 -33.95 -24.52 5.52
CA ALA A 14 -32.99 -23.77 4.74
C ALA A 14 -33.14 -22.27 5.07
N PRO A 15 -32.04 -21.52 5.29
CA PRO A 15 -32.15 -20.08 5.48
C PRO A 15 -32.73 -19.45 4.21
N SER A 16 -33.83 -18.73 4.39
CA SER A 16 -34.50 -17.97 3.33
C SER A 16 -33.54 -16.95 2.73
N VAL A 17 -33.00 -17.27 1.55
CA VAL A 17 -32.30 -16.34 0.69
C VAL A 17 -33.32 -15.28 0.27
N LEU A 18 -33.18 -14.07 0.82
CA LEU A 18 -33.94 -12.91 0.38
C LEU A 18 -33.72 -12.72 -1.14
N PRO A 19 -34.79 -12.49 -1.93
CA PRO A 19 -34.66 -12.37 -3.37
C PRO A 19 -33.78 -11.16 -3.71
N GLN A 20 -32.67 -11.43 -4.40
CA GLN A 20 -31.88 -10.39 -5.06
C GLN A 20 -32.82 -9.59 -5.97
N LYS A 21 -33.03 -8.31 -5.66
CA LYS A 21 -33.75 -7.39 -6.53
C LYS A 21 -33.13 -7.47 -7.93
N SER A 22 -34.00 -7.79 -8.88
CA SER A 22 -33.74 -7.91 -10.32
C SER A 22 -32.84 -6.79 -10.87
N ASN A 23 -31.80 -7.24 -11.57
CA ASN A 23 -30.83 -6.51 -12.39
C ASN A 23 -31.41 -5.27 -13.15
N PRO A 24 -30.83 -4.06 -12.98
CA PRO A 24 -31.25 -2.88 -13.72
C PRO A 24 -30.79 -2.94 -15.19
N ASN A 25 -31.75 -2.93 -16.12
CA ASN A 25 -31.62 -2.63 -17.56
C ASN A 25 -30.58 -3.45 -18.36
N ASN A 26 -31.02 -4.13 -19.43
CA ASN A 26 -30.18 -4.87 -20.40
C ASN A 26 -29.08 -4.02 -21.09
N LYS A 27 -29.03 -2.71 -20.79
CA LYS A 27 -28.03 -1.72 -21.22
C LYS A 27 -26.77 -1.68 -20.34
N CYS A 28 -26.82 -2.23 -19.13
CA CYS A 28 -25.71 -2.21 -18.16
C CYS A 28 -24.73 -3.38 -18.36
N LYS A 29 -25.24 -4.50 -18.85
CA LYS A 29 -24.46 -5.70 -19.18
C LYS A 29 -23.81 -5.55 -20.55
N TYR A 30 -22.56 -5.99 -20.67
CA TYR A 30 -21.81 -5.93 -21.91
C TYR A 30 -21.43 -7.32 -22.44
N GLN A 31 -21.74 -7.55 -23.71
CA GLN A 31 -21.17 -8.61 -24.55
C GLN A 31 -20.61 -7.96 -25.83
N PRO A 32 -19.29 -7.83 -26.00
CA PRO A 32 -18.69 -7.36 -27.24
C PRO A 32 -18.94 -8.35 -28.38
N LYS A 33 -19.28 -7.84 -29.56
CA LYS A 33 -18.80 -8.46 -30.81
C LYS A 33 -17.55 -7.68 -31.24
N LEU A 34 -16.36 -8.28 -31.11
CA LEU A 34 -15.14 -7.72 -31.67
C LEU A 34 -15.19 -7.88 -33.20
N SER A 35 -15.27 -6.78 -33.93
CA SER A 35 -15.06 -6.75 -35.38
C SER A 35 -14.12 -5.60 -35.72
N SER A 36 -13.31 -5.75 -36.77
CA SER A 36 -12.41 -4.68 -37.27
C SER A 36 -13.22 -3.50 -37.82
N CYS A 37 -12.86 -2.26 -37.49
CA CYS A 37 -13.49 -1.06 -38.03
C CYS A 37 -12.50 0.11 -38.15
N HIS A 38 -12.82 1.05 -39.03
CA HIS A 38 -12.01 2.24 -39.33
C HIS A 38 -11.93 3.25 -38.17
N GLU A 39 -12.98 3.36 -37.35
CA GLU A 39 -13.04 4.30 -36.22
C GLU A 39 -13.64 3.65 -34.98
N THR A 40 -12.94 3.81 -33.84
CA THR A 40 -13.35 3.21 -32.57
C THR A 40 -13.88 4.27 -31.61
N LYS A 41 -14.95 3.95 -30.87
CA LYS A 41 -15.50 4.83 -29.83
C LYS A 41 -15.10 4.35 -28.43
N ARG A 42 -14.75 5.29 -27.55
CA ARG A 42 -14.48 5.00 -26.13
C ARG A 42 -15.78 5.09 -25.34
N GLY A 43 -15.94 4.22 -24.35
CA GLY A 43 -17.13 4.16 -23.51
C GLY A 43 -16.91 3.33 -22.26
N TRP A 44 -17.97 3.17 -21.48
CA TRP A 44 -17.97 2.48 -20.19
C TRP A 44 -18.98 1.34 -20.16
N PHE A 45 -18.72 0.35 -19.33
CA PHE A 45 -19.66 -0.73 -18.99
C PHE A 45 -19.62 -1.02 -17.51
N TYR A 46 -20.66 -1.66 -17.00
CA TYR A 46 -20.69 -2.15 -15.62
C TYR A 46 -20.16 -3.59 -15.59
N ASN A 47 -19.08 -3.80 -14.86
CA ASN A 47 -18.49 -5.10 -14.63
C ASN A 47 -19.05 -5.66 -13.30
N GLU A 48 -19.87 -6.72 -13.39
CA GLU A 48 -20.54 -7.32 -12.23
C GLU A 48 -19.57 -8.10 -11.32
N THR A 49 -18.40 -8.49 -11.84
CA THR A 49 -17.37 -9.19 -11.06
C THR A 49 -16.58 -8.23 -10.20
N THR A 50 -16.27 -7.04 -10.73
CA THR A 50 -15.50 -6.01 -10.03
C THR A 50 -16.40 -4.96 -9.35
N TYR A 51 -17.70 -4.97 -9.64
CA TYR A 51 -18.67 -3.96 -9.23
C TYR A 51 -18.31 -2.53 -9.68
N ARG A 52 -17.55 -2.39 -10.78
CA ARG A 52 -17.04 -1.10 -11.26
C ARG A 52 -17.59 -0.73 -12.63
N CYS A 53 -17.63 0.57 -12.87
CA CYS A 53 -17.75 1.11 -14.21
C CYS A 53 -16.36 1.14 -14.84
N GLU A 54 -16.11 0.22 -15.76
CA GLU A 54 -14.82 0.05 -16.41
C GLU A 54 -14.86 0.61 -17.82
N ARG A 55 -13.73 1.17 -18.27
CA ARG A 55 -13.56 1.62 -19.64
C ARG A 55 -13.26 0.42 -20.52
N TYR A 56 -13.81 0.38 -21.72
CA TYR A 56 -13.44 -0.66 -22.68
C TYR A 56 -11.92 -0.65 -22.95
N PRO A 57 -11.24 -1.81 -22.86
CA PRO A 57 -9.81 -1.92 -23.10
C PRO A 57 -9.41 -1.44 -24.50
N GLN A 58 -10.24 -1.79 -25.49
CA GLN A 58 -10.14 -1.36 -26.87
C GLN A 58 -11.36 -0.48 -27.21
N GLY A 59 -11.19 0.45 -28.15
CA GLY A 59 -12.34 1.21 -28.63
C GLY A 59 -13.31 0.28 -29.36
N LEU A 60 -14.61 0.55 -29.24
CA LEU A 60 -15.64 -0.32 -29.78
C LEU A 60 -16.16 0.18 -31.12
N CYS A 61 -16.47 -0.79 -31.98
CA CYS A 61 -17.03 -0.59 -33.31
C CYS A 61 -18.56 -0.69 -33.27
N GLY A 62 -19.25 0.22 -33.96
CA GLY A 62 -20.69 0.12 -34.22
C GLY A 62 -21.53 1.35 -33.88
N ARG A 63 -22.80 1.32 -34.30
CA ARG A 63 -23.81 2.36 -34.03
C ARG A 63 -24.36 2.33 -32.59
N GLN A 64 -23.88 1.43 -31.74
CA GLN A 64 -24.37 1.30 -30.36
C GLN A 64 -23.99 2.52 -29.53
N LYS A 65 -24.97 3.03 -28.76
CA LYS A 65 -24.76 4.13 -27.82
C LYS A 65 -24.01 3.60 -26.60
N LEU A 66 -22.73 3.94 -26.49
CA LEU A 66 -21.91 3.58 -25.33
C LEU A 66 -22.31 4.40 -24.09
N LEU A 67 -22.22 3.81 -22.90
CA LEU A 67 -22.48 4.53 -21.66
C LEU A 67 -21.34 5.54 -21.41
N SER A 68 -21.72 6.74 -20.98
CA SER A 68 -20.79 7.67 -20.34
C SER A 68 -20.46 7.20 -18.92
N PHE A 69 -19.35 7.64 -18.35
CA PHE A 69 -19.00 7.28 -16.97
C PHE A 69 -20.09 7.69 -15.96
N PRO A 70 -20.60 8.95 -15.95
CA PRO A 70 -21.71 9.31 -15.06
C PRO A 70 -22.95 8.42 -15.25
N THR A 71 -23.32 8.11 -16.50
CA THR A 71 -24.47 7.25 -16.79
C THR A 71 -24.26 5.83 -16.28
N CYS A 72 -23.08 5.25 -16.47
CA CYS A 72 -22.76 3.93 -15.94
C CYS A 72 -22.88 3.91 -14.41
N LYS A 73 -22.35 4.94 -13.73
CA LYS A 73 -22.44 5.04 -12.26
C LYS A 73 -23.89 5.07 -11.80
N THR A 74 -24.65 6.07 -12.27
CA THR A 74 -25.99 6.34 -11.72
C THR A 74 -27.04 5.33 -12.16
N GLN A 75 -26.91 4.73 -13.35
CA GLN A 75 -27.91 3.80 -13.87
C GLN A 75 -27.58 2.33 -13.65
N CYS A 76 -26.31 1.98 -13.46
CA CYS A 76 -25.87 0.58 -13.37
C CYS A 76 -25.23 0.26 -12.02
N ARG A 77 -24.15 0.96 -11.65
CA ARG A 77 -23.37 0.62 -10.45
C ARG A 77 -24.05 1.03 -9.16
N ASP A 78 -24.37 2.31 -9.01
CA ASP A 78 -24.84 2.88 -7.75
C ASP A 78 -26.15 2.23 -7.25
N PRO A 79 -27.11 1.83 -8.12
CA PRO A 79 -28.26 1.02 -7.70
C PRO A 79 -27.89 -0.33 -7.07
N VAL A 80 -26.82 -0.98 -7.55
CA VAL A 80 -26.33 -2.25 -6.99
C VAL A 80 -25.64 -2.02 -5.65
N LEU A 81 -24.87 -0.94 -5.52
CA LEU A 81 -24.13 -0.58 -4.32
C LEU A 81 -25.03 -0.03 -3.19
N GLY A 82 -26.19 0.54 -3.53
CA GLY A 82 -27.15 1.04 -2.55
C GLY A 82 -26.54 2.11 -1.64
N ILE A 83 -26.61 1.90 -0.32
CA ILE A 83 -26.06 2.86 0.66
C ILE A 83 -24.57 3.13 0.46
N CYS A 84 -23.81 2.15 -0.05
CA CYS A 84 -22.37 2.28 -0.28
C CYS A 84 -22.01 3.25 -1.43
N ALA A 85 -23.00 3.66 -2.24
CA ALA A 85 -22.82 4.63 -3.32
C ALA A 85 -23.33 6.04 -2.98
N LEU A 86 -23.85 6.28 -1.77
CA LEU A 86 -24.33 7.61 -1.41
C LEU A 86 -23.16 8.61 -1.43
N PRO A 87 -23.31 9.75 -2.14
CA PRO A 87 -22.27 10.77 -2.20
C PRO A 87 -22.09 11.45 -0.84
N PRO A 88 -20.91 11.99 -0.53
CA PRO A 88 -20.76 12.93 0.58
C PRO A 88 -21.80 14.06 0.50
N PRO A 89 -22.36 14.52 1.62
CA PRO A 89 -23.20 15.72 1.64
C PRO A 89 -22.40 16.95 1.19
N ASP A 90 -23.09 18.02 0.78
CA ASP A 90 -22.47 19.27 0.33
C ASP A 90 -21.97 20.12 1.50
N ASN A 91 -20.77 20.71 1.38
CA ASN A 91 -19.97 21.16 2.52
C ASN A 91 -19.79 22.69 2.56
N ARG A 92 -20.31 23.34 3.60
CA ARG A 92 -19.71 24.56 4.20
C ARG A 92 -19.47 24.28 5.67
N CYS A 93 -18.22 24.38 6.12
CA CYS A 93 -17.82 23.79 7.40
C CYS A 93 -17.28 24.81 8.42
N ARG A 94 -17.55 24.56 9.71
CA ARG A 94 -16.94 25.25 10.87
C ARG A 94 -15.91 24.39 11.61
N SER A 95 -16.03 23.07 11.58
CA SER A 95 -15.08 22.12 12.19
C SER A 95 -15.14 20.76 11.47
N LEU A 96 -14.01 20.05 11.40
CA LEU A 96 -13.88 18.77 10.68
C LEU A 96 -13.95 17.59 11.66
N MET A 97 -14.88 16.67 11.41
CA MET A 97 -15.01 15.40 12.14
C MET A 97 -14.53 14.23 11.27
N GLN A 98 -14.14 13.11 11.89
CA GLN A 98 -13.66 11.92 11.20
C GLN A 98 -14.69 10.78 11.27
N ALA A 99 -14.94 10.13 10.13
CA ALA A 99 -15.72 8.89 10.05
C ALA A 99 -15.22 8.05 8.87
N TYR A 100 -15.58 6.77 8.82
CA TYR A 100 -15.30 5.90 7.70
C TYR A 100 -16.44 5.93 6.69
N ARG A 101 -16.14 5.86 5.40
CA ARG A 101 -17.14 5.68 4.33
C ARG A 101 -16.67 4.73 3.26
N PHE A 102 -17.60 4.10 2.54
CA PHE A 102 -17.25 3.33 1.35
C PHE A 102 -17.07 4.28 0.16
N ASN A 103 -15.90 4.23 -0.47
CA ASN A 103 -15.63 4.90 -1.73
C ASN A 103 -15.95 3.95 -2.89
N PRO A 104 -17.02 4.18 -3.66
CA PRO A 104 -17.44 3.28 -4.73
C PRO A 104 -16.53 3.33 -5.98
N ASP A 105 -15.74 4.40 -6.15
CA ASP A 105 -14.80 4.51 -7.25
C ASP A 105 -13.50 3.74 -6.93
N LYS A 106 -13.04 3.81 -5.67
CA LYS A 106 -11.89 3.06 -5.15
C LYS A 106 -12.22 1.64 -4.67
N ALA A 107 -13.51 1.31 -4.54
CA ALA A 107 -14.00 0.04 -4.01
C ALA A 107 -13.35 -0.33 -2.65
N ARG A 108 -13.37 0.60 -1.69
CA ARG A 108 -12.84 0.37 -0.33
C ARG A 108 -13.45 1.31 0.71
N CYS A 109 -13.42 0.89 1.96
CA CYS A 109 -13.68 1.77 3.11
C CYS A 109 -12.47 2.67 3.35
N GLU A 110 -12.68 3.97 3.46
CA GLU A 110 -11.63 4.95 3.73
C GLU A 110 -12.07 5.95 4.82
N LEU A 111 -11.09 6.48 5.56
CA LEU A 111 -11.32 7.57 6.49
C LEU A 111 -11.67 8.84 5.70
N HIS A 112 -12.68 9.57 6.15
CA HIS A 112 -13.16 10.78 5.49
C HIS A 112 -13.51 11.85 6.51
N HIS A 113 -13.02 13.07 6.26
CA HIS A 113 -13.36 14.25 7.05
C HIS A 113 -14.71 14.82 6.61
N HIS A 114 -15.62 15.02 7.55
CA HIS A 114 -17.00 15.44 7.29
C HIS A 114 -17.49 16.48 8.30
N CYS A 115 -18.70 16.98 8.07
CA CYS A 115 -19.40 17.95 8.90
C CYS A 115 -20.78 17.39 9.31
N ASP A 116 -21.54 18.09 10.16
CA ASP A 116 -22.64 17.57 11.01
C ASP A 116 -23.66 16.59 10.38
N LYS A 117 -23.92 16.67 9.07
CA LYS A 117 -24.87 15.78 8.42
C LYS A 117 -24.16 14.58 7.83
N LEU A 118 -24.36 13.43 8.45
CA LEU A 118 -23.97 12.14 7.89
C LEU A 118 -25.15 11.47 7.18
N ASN A 119 -24.87 10.84 6.04
CA ASN A 119 -25.80 9.90 5.43
C ASN A 119 -25.43 8.47 5.82
N LYS A 120 -26.19 7.48 5.32
CA LYS A 120 -26.01 6.06 5.67
C LYS A 120 -24.72 5.40 5.15
N ASN A 121 -23.91 6.10 4.35
CA ASN A 121 -22.58 5.64 3.91
C ASN A 121 -21.47 6.10 4.86
N TYR A 122 -21.81 6.54 6.07
CA TYR A 122 -20.83 6.93 7.08
C TYR A 122 -20.94 6.03 8.30
N PHE A 123 -19.79 5.53 8.72
CA PHE A 123 -19.63 4.50 9.71
C PHE A 123 -18.66 4.99 10.79
N LYS A 124 -18.91 4.56 12.02
CA LYS A 124 -18.07 4.94 13.17
C LYS A 124 -16.72 4.22 13.12
N THR A 125 -16.72 2.96 12.70
CA THR A 125 -15.53 2.11 12.61
C THR A 125 -15.32 1.61 11.19
N VAL A 126 -14.10 1.16 10.88
CA VAL A 126 -13.81 0.56 9.56
C VAL A 126 -14.47 -0.81 9.44
N GLU A 127 -14.62 -1.51 10.55
CA GLU A 127 -15.30 -2.79 10.68
C GLU A 127 -16.77 -2.67 10.28
N ASP A 128 -17.52 -1.69 10.83
CA ASP A 128 -18.92 -1.44 10.46
C ASP A 128 -19.07 -1.17 8.95
N CYS A 129 -18.12 -0.43 8.36
CA CYS A 129 -18.09 -0.15 6.93
C CYS A 129 -17.82 -1.43 6.12
N GLN A 130 -16.88 -2.27 6.56
CA GLN A 130 -16.54 -3.52 5.90
C GLN A 130 -17.67 -4.55 6.01
N GLU A 131 -18.34 -4.65 7.15
CA GLU A 131 -19.51 -5.51 7.30
C GLU A 131 -20.63 -5.11 6.33
N THR A 132 -20.83 -3.81 6.15
CA THR A 132 -21.91 -3.28 5.30
C THR A 132 -21.57 -3.29 3.81
N CYS A 133 -20.36 -2.87 3.44
CA CYS A 133 -19.96 -2.59 2.07
C CYS A 133 -18.78 -3.44 1.57
N GLY A 134 -18.17 -4.26 2.43
CA GLY A 134 -16.96 -5.02 2.12
C GLY A 134 -17.12 -6.05 1.00
N ARG A 135 -18.34 -6.53 0.73
CA ARG A 135 -18.61 -7.40 -0.43
C ARG A 135 -18.34 -6.73 -1.79
N PHE A 136 -18.32 -5.40 -1.82
CA PHE A 136 -17.96 -4.62 -2.99
C PHE A 136 -16.51 -4.16 -2.97
N ALA A 137 -15.79 -4.40 -1.87
CA ALA A 137 -14.42 -3.99 -1.74
C ALA A 137 -13.52 -4.87 -2.60
N GLN A 138 -12.48 -4.27 -3.16
CA GLN A 138 -11.41 -5.00 -3.84
C GLN A 138 -10.12 -4.80 -3.08
N ASP A 139 -9.25 -5.82 -3.07
CA ASP A 139 -7.91 -5.66 -2.53
C ASP A 139 -7.14 -4.66 -3.43
N PRO A 140 -6.79 -3.46 -2.93
CA PRO A 140 -6.10 -2.47 -3.75
C PRO A 140 -4.75 -2.99 -4.26
N CYS A 141 -4.15 -3.96 -3.58
CA CYS A 141 -2.78 -4.41 -3.84
C CYS A 141 -2.66 -5.33 -5.06
N ILE A 142 -3.79 -5.80 -5.61
CA ILE A 142 -3.83 -6.60 -6.84
C ILE A 142 -4.33 -5.79 -8.04
N LEU A 143 -4.72 -4.53 -7.84
CA LEU A 143 -5.25 -3.67 -8.89
C LEU A 143 -4.12 -3.01 -9.69
N PRO A 144 -4.30 -2.75 -10.99
CA PRO A 144 -3.28 -2.11 -11.81
C PRO A 144 -3.11 -0.63 -11.45
N LYS A 145 -2.00 -0.01 -11.89
CA LYS A 145 -1.88 1.46 -11.90
C LYS A 145 -3.03 2.07 -12.72
N ASP A 146 -3.73 3.04 -12.15
CA ASP A 146 -4.83 3.72 -12.84
C ASP A 146 -4.78 5.23 -12.55
N GLU A 147 -4.30 5.98 -13.53
CA GLU A 147 -4.14 7.45 -13.49
C GLU A 147 -5.49 8.17 -13.44
N GLY A 148 -6.59 7.44 -13.61
CA GLY A 148 -7.94 7.97 -13.59
C GLY A 148 -8.28 8.72 -14.87
N ARG A 149 -9.03 9.80 -14.73
CA ARG A 149 -9.52 10.59 -15.85
C ARG A 149 -9.39 12.08 -15.56
N THR A 150 -9.18 12.85 -16.62
CA THR A 150 -9.22 14.31 -16.56
C THR A 150 -10.55 14.78 -16.02
N CYS A 151 -10.50 15.65 -15.01
CA CYS A 151 -11.67 16.24 -14.38
C CYS A 151 -11.33 17.64 -13.84
N LYS A 152 -12.27 18.23 -13.08
CA LYS A 152 -12.08 19.55 -12.47
C LYS A 152 -11.17 19.54 -11.24
N ALA A 153 -10.96 18.38 -10.61
CA ALA A 153 -10.06 18.27 -9.47
C ALA A 153 -8.61 18.35 -9.94
N GLU A 154 -7.74 18.91 -9.11
CA GLU A 154 -6.33 19.07 -9.43
C GLU A 154 -5.63 17.70 -9.49
N PRO A 155 -4.83 17.45 -10.55
CA PRO A 155 -3.94 16.31 -10.58
C PRO A 155 -2.91 16.39 -9.45
N GLY A 156 -2.45 15.24 -8.98
CA GLY A 156 -1.45 15.15 -7.91
C GLY A 156 -0.58 13.91 -8.01
N GLU A 157 0.54 13.93 -7.30
CA GLU A 157 1.40 12.77 -7.13
C GLU A 157 0.86 11.90 -6.00
N ASN A 158 0.49 10.66 -6.35
CA ASN A 158 0.02 9.64 -5.40
C ASN A 158 0.93 8.41 -5.49
N TYR A 159 0.66 7.40 -4.65
CA TYR A 159 1.38 6.12 -4.63
C TYR A 159 0.47 4.96 -5.03
N TRP A 160 1.03 3.99 -5.75
CA TRP A 160 0.40 2.72 -6.09
C TRP A 160 1.38 1.58 -5.83
N PHE A 161 0.87 0.39 -5.55
CA PHE A 161 1.65 -0.81 -5.32
C PHE A 161 1.81 -1.59 -6.62
N ASP A 162 3.05 -1.82 -7.07
CA ASP A 162 3.36 -2.53 -8.32
C ASP A 162 3.40 -4.07 -8.19
N GLY A 163 3.00 -4.59 -7.02
CA GLY A 163 3.13 -6.00 -6.66
C GLY A 163 4.38 -6.30 -5.83
N LYS A 164 5.32 -5.35 -5.73
CA LYS A 164 6.57 -5.50 -4.95
C LYS A 164 6.87 -4.29 -4.08
N THR A 165 6.59 -3.08 -4.57
CA THR A 165 6.95 -1.81 -3.96
C THR A 165 5.87 -0.76 -4.17
N CYS A 166 5.82 0.23 -3.27
CA CYS A 166 4.98 1.41 -3.45
C CYS A 166 5.72 2.45 -4.29
N GLN A 167 5.14 2.80 -5.43
CA GLN A 167 5.72 3.67 -6.45
C GLN A 167 4.87 4.93 -6.62
N ARG A 168 5.52 6.06 -6.85
CA ARG A 168 4.84 7.32 -7.19
C ARG A 168 4.22 7.24 -8.59
N PHE A 169 3.09 7.89 -8.77
CA PHE A 169 2.47 8.08 -10.07
C PHE A 169 1.58 9.33 -10.12
N ASN A 170 1.37 9.86 -11.32
CA ASN A 170 0.50 11.00 -11.54
C ASN A 170 -0.96 10.55 -11.57
N TYR A 171 -1.73 10.99 -10.59
CA TYR A 171 -3.16 10.79 -10.54
C TYR A 171 -3.89 12.02 -11.08
N SER A 172 -4.86 11.83 -11.97
CA SER A 172 -5.59 12.91 -12.65
C SER A 172 -6.63 13.64 -11.78
N GLY A 173 -6.66 13.38 -10.46
CA GLY A 173 -7.61 13.97 -9.52
C GLY A 173 -8.95 13.25 -9.41
N CYS A 174 -9.41 12.54 -10.45
CA CYS A 174 -10.67 11.78 -10.41
C CYS A 174 -10.63 10.39 -11.04
N GLY A 175 -11.55 9.53 -10.58
CA GLY A 175 -11.68 8.16 -11.08
C GLY A 175 -10.63 7.27 -10.46
N GLY A 176 -9.88 6.54 -11.29
CA GLY A 176 -8.86 5.63 -10.82
C GLY A 176 -9.45 4.39 -10.14
N ASN A 177 -8.62 3.70 -9.38
CA ASN A 177 -9.00 2.53 -8.59
C ASN A 177 -8.44 2.59 -7.16
N GLY A 178 -8.64 1.52 -6.39
CA GLY A 178 -8.22 1.45 -4.98
C GLY A 178 -6.71 1.42 -4.76
N ASN A 179 -5.90 1.07 -5.77
CA ASN A 179 -4.44 1.12 -5.76
C ASN A 179 -3.93 2.55 -5.97
N ASN A 180 -4.36 3.44 -5.08
CA ASN A 180 -4.13 4.87 -5.13
C ASN A 180 -4.17 5.41 -3.69
N PHE A 181 -2.98 5.71 -3.18
CA PHE A 181 -2.71 6.16 -1.82
C PHE A 181 -2.09 7.55 -1.88
N VAL A 182 -2.46 8.44 -0.96
CA VAL A 182 -1.93 9.80 -0.97
C VAL A 182 -0.50 9.80 -0.46
N PHE A 183 -0.25 8.99 0.59
CA PHE A 183 1.06 8.87 1.20
C PHE A 183 1.69 7.50 0.95
N GLU A 184 3.03 7.44 0.90
CA GLU A 184 3.76 6.20 0.64
C GLU A 184 3.50 5.17 1.75
N GLU A 185 3.41 5.65 2.99
CA GLU A 185 3.20 4.84 4.18
C GLU A 185 1.84 4.15 4.14
N GLU A 186 0.80 4.84 3.67
CA GLU A 186 -0.53 4.25 3.50
C GLU A 186 -0.50 3.08 2.51
N CYS A 187 0.26 3.22 1.42
CA CYS A 187 0.45 2.15 0.45
C CYS A 187 1.17 0.95 1.10
N TRP A 188 2.26 1.19 1.83
CA TRP A 188 3.01 0.11 2.49
C TRP A 188 2.22 -0.57 3.61
N GLN A 189 1.41 0.18 4.36
CA GLN A 189 0.52 -0.38 5.38
C GLN A 189 -0.57 -1.25 4.76
N ALA A 190 -1.13 -0.85 3.63
CA ALA A 190 -2.17 -1.62 2.94
C ALA A 190 -1.61 -2.86 2.23
N CYS A 191 -0.48 -2.70 1.52
CA CYS A 191 0.02 -3.69 0.55
C CYS A 191 1.31 -4.40 0.95
N GLY A 192 2.01 -3.89 1.96
CA GLY A 192 3.23 -4.51 2.49
C GLY A 192 3.03 -5.95 2.96
N LYS A 193 1.80 -6.36 3.31
CA LYS A 193 1.46 -7.77 3.60
C LYS A 193 1.84 -8.75 2.47
N MET A 194 1.97 -8.27 1.22
CA MET A 194 2.38 -9.07 0.07
C MET A 194 3.91 -9.17 -0.08
N VAL A 195 4.67 -8.34 0.65
CA VAL A 195 6.12 -8.23 0.57
C VAL A 195 6.74 -9.02 1.70
N LYS A 196 7.49 -10.08 1.35
CA LYS A 196 8.13 -10.97 2.33
C LYS A 196 9.44 -10.44 2.88
N ASP A 197 10.15 -9.65 2.08
CA ASP A 197 11.45 -9.13 2.47
C ASP A 197 11.29 -7.80 3.23
N ASN A 198 11.56 -7.85 4.53
CA ASN A 198 11.54 -6.68 5.40
C ASN A 198 12.46 -5.56 4.91
N CYS A 199 13.56 -5.92 4.25
CA CYS A 199 14.55 -4.96 3.79
C CYS A 199 13.99 -4.07 2.67
N THR A 200 13.00 -4.54 1.91
CA THR A 200 12.38 -3.79 0.81
C THR A 200 11.54 -2.60 1.29
N PHE A 201 11.04 -2.62 2.53
CA PHE A 201 10.23 -1.53 3.09
C PHE A 201 11.09 -0.29 3.36
N PRO A 202 10.53 0.93 3.26
CA PRO A 202 11.23 2.13 3.69
C PRO A 202 11.42 2.16 5.20
N ILE A 203 12.38 2.95 5.66
CA ILE A 203 12.55 3.26 7.07
C ILE A 203 11.39 4.17 7.48
N TYR A 204 10.60 3.74 8.46
CA TYR A 204 9.43 4.49 8.93
C TYR A 204 9.41 4.56 10.46
N LYS A 205 9.37 5.79 10.99
CA LYS A 205 9.42 6.07 12.43
C LYS A 205 8.15 5.62 13.16
N GLY A 206 7.04 5.39 12.45
CA GLY A 206 5.77 5.08 13.06
C GLY A 206 5.14 6.32 13.69
N SER A 207 4.30 6.13 14.70
CA SER A 207 3.62 7.22 15.41
C SER A 207 3.75 7.08 16.93
N PRO A 208 3.77 8.20 17.68
CA PRO A 208 3.71 8.19 19.13
C PRO A 208 2.39 7.58 19.64
N CYS A 209 2.43 6.82 20.73
CA CYS A 209 1.23 6.25 21.34
C CYS A 209 1.39 6.02 22.85
N LYS A 210 0.26 6.00 23.58
CA LYS A 210 0.22 5.98 25.06
C LYS A 210 0.99 4.83 25.74
N ARG A 211 1.14 3.69 25.05
CA ARG A 211 1.83 2.49 25.58
C ARG A 211 3.15 2.20 24.86
N GLY A 212 3.52 3.02 23.88
CA GLY A 212 4.76 2.89 23.14
C GLY A 212 5.82 3.80 23.72
N PHE A 213 7.08 3.40 23.56
CA PHE A 213 8.22 4.21 23.95
C PHE A 213 9.10 4.44 22.75
N GLU A 214 9.75 5.60 22.75
CA GLU A 214 10.73 5.92 21.73
C GLU A 214 11.95 5.00 21.88
N GLU A 215 12.33 4.32 20.80
CA GLU A 215 13.45 3.37 20.79
C GLU A 215 14.41 3.71 19.65
N LYS A 216 15.72 3.74 19.95
CA LYS A 216 16.76 3.80 18.91
C LYS A 216 16.91 2.43 18.27
N VAL A 217 16.63 2.35 16.99
CA VAL A 217 16.61 1.13 16.18
C VAL A 217 17.36 1.37 14.86
N PHE A 218 17.50 0.33 14.05
CA PHE A 218 18.17 0.37 12.75
C PHE A 218 17.19 0.00 11.64
N GLY A 219 17.33 0.62 10.48
CA GLY A 219 16.64 0.22 9.25
C GLY A 219 17.61 0.28 8.07
N PHE A 220 17.41 -0.57 7.07
CA PHE A 220 18.25 -0.58 5.88
C PHE A 220 17.79 0.49 4.89
N ASN A 221 18.68 1.43 4.56
CA ASN A 221 18.43 2.49 3.59
C ASN A 221 19.05 2.11 2.24
N HIS A 222 18.22 1.77 1.26
CA HIS A 222 18.64 1.42 -0.11
C HIS A 222 19.29 2.60 -0.86
N ARG A 223 19.02 3.85 -0.48
CA ARG A 223 19.64 5.02 -1.13
C ARG A 223 21.12 5.13 -0.78
N THR A 224 21.48 4.77 0.46
CA THR A 224 22.85 4.85 0.97
C THR A 224 23.53 3.48 1.02
N ASN A 225 22.77 2.39 0.84
CA ASN A 225 23.19 1.01 1.05
C ASN A 225 23.76 0.78 2.47
N ARG A 226 23.10 1.37 3.48
CA ARG A 226 23.52 1.29 4.88
C ARG A 226 22.38 0.89 5.81
N CYS A 227 22.73 0.22 6.91
CA CYS A 227 21.87 0.16 8.08
C CYS A 227 22.02 1.46 8.88
N GLU A 228 20.99 2.28 8.88
CA GLU A 228 20.98 3.60 9.51
C GLU A 228 20.13 3.57 10.78
N ARG A 229 20.58 4.31 11.80
CA ARG A 229 19.85 4.47 13.06
C ARG A 229 18.68 5.40 12.88
N PHE A 230 17.55 5.08 13.49
CA PHE A 230 16.43 5.98 13.57
C PHE A 230 15.70 5.81 14.90
N HIS A 231 14.89 6.81 15.22
CA HIS A 231 14.04 6.81 16.41
C HIS A 231 12.66 6.28 16.03
N TYR A 232 12.32 5.08 16.50
CA TYR A 232 10.97 4.54 16.37
C TYR A 232 10.08 5.14 17.45
N SER A 233 8.94 5.73 17.06
CA SER A 233 8.08 6.52 17.94
C SER A 233 7.17 5.70 18.88
N GLY A 234 7.19 4.37 18.77
CA GLY A 234 6.56 3.47 19.74
C GLY A 234 5.36 2.68 19.22
N CYS A 235 4.60 3.18 18.24
CA CYS A 235 3.52 2.42 17.59
C CYS A 235 3.62 2.38 16.06
N GLY A 236 3.04 1.32 15.49
CA GLY A 236 3.02 1.09 14.05
C GLY A 236 4.42 0.86 13.48
N GLY A 237 4.78 1.66 12.49
CA GLY A 237 6.02 1.47 11.74
C GLY A 237 5.91 0.37 10.68
N LEU A 238 7.00 0.16 9.95
CA LEU A 238 7.12 -0.90 8.94
C LEU A 238 8.15 -1.96 9.38
N PRO A 239 8.16 -3.15 8.75
CA PRO A 239 9.04 -4.26 9.12
C PRO A 239 10.54 -4.01 8.94
N ASN A 240 10.97 -2.96 8.21
CA ASN A 240 12.38 -2.55 8.10
C ASN A 240 12.86 -1.87 9.39
N ARG A 241 12.88 -2.63 10.49
CA ARG A 241 13.21 -2.15 11.83
C ARG A 241 13.87 -3.27 12.64
N PHE A 242 15.11 -3.03 13.06
CA PHE A 242 15.96 -3.98 13.77
C PHE A 242 16.51 -3.36 15.05
N LYS A 243 16.67 -4.14 16.11
CA LYS A 243 17.16 -3.61 17.39
C LYS A 243 18.66 -3.35 17.39
N LYS A 244 19.41 -4.06 16.54
CA LYS A 244 20.87 -3.98 16.45
C LYS A 244 21.32 -3.77 15.01
N ALA A 245 22.42 -3.02 14.83
CA ALA A 245 23.06 -2.88 13.53
C ALA A 245 23.37 -4.25 12.91
N SER A 246 23.93 -5.18 13.70
CA SER A 246 24.24 -6.53 13.22
C SER A 246 23.02 -7.32 12.73
N GLU A 247 21.84 -7.13 13.31
CA GLU A 247 20.61 -7.76 12.84
C GLU A 247 20.21 -7.19 11.47
N CYS A 248 20.22 -5.87 11.34
CA CYS A 248 19.96 -5.20 10.06
C CYS A 248 20.97 -5.62 8.98
N TRP A 249 22.27 -5.61 9.27
CA TRP A 249 23.30 -5.94 8.27
C TRP A 249 23.23 -7.40 7.84
N LYS A 250 22.89 -8.32 8.75
CA LYS A 250 22.70 -9.73 8.40
C LYS A 250 21.45 -9.96 7.57
N ALA A 251 20.36 -9.24 7.87
CA ALA A 251 19.11 -9.35 7.14
C ALA A 251 19.20 -8.71 5.74
N CYS A 252 19.75 -7.50 5.66
CA CYS A 252 19.63 -6.62 4.50
C CYS A 252 20.94 -6.26 3.81
N GLY A 253 22.08 -6.49 4.48
CA GLY A 253 23.39 -6.10 3.95
C GLY A 253 23.89 -7.01 2.83
N ASN A 254 23.46 -8.28 2.78
CA ASN A 254 23.88 -9.20 1.73
C ASN A 254 23.40 -8.69 0.37
N ASN A 255 24.31 -8.61 -0.60
CA ASN A 255 24.10 -8.06 -1.95
C ASN A 255 23.87 -6.54 -2.05
N SER A 256 23.96 -5.79 -0.94
CA SER A 256 23.90 -4.32 -0.99
C SER A 256 25.11 -3.67 -1.67
N GLY A 257 26.18 -4.44 -1.92
CA GLY A 257 27.48 -3.90 -2.34
C GLY A 257 28.22 -3.13 -1.23
N SER A 258 27.63 -3.02 -0.03
CA SER A 258 28.23 -2.32 1.09
C SER A 258 29.44 -3.06 1.63
N ILE A 259 30.58 -2.38 1.65
CA ILE A 259 31.83 -2.91 2.22
C ILE A 259 31.73 -3.11 3.73
N CYS A 260 30.75 -2.48 4.39
CA CYS A 260 30.58 -2.47 5.84
C CYS A 260 30.07 -3.81 6.42
N VAL A 261 29.55 -4.70 5.56
CA VAL A 261 29.03 -6.01 5.97
C VAL A 261 30.17 -7.00 6.28
N GLU A 262 31.33 -6.83 5.65
CA GLU A 262 32.45 -7.76 5.82
C GLU A 262 32.97 -7.71 7.26
N SER A 263 33.25 -8.88 7.86
CA SER A 263 33.78 -8.92 9.22
C SER A 263 35.19 -8.33 9.32
N GLY A 264 35.46 -7.68 10.45
CA GLY A 264 36.80 -7.23 10.83
C GLY A 264 37.83 -8.36 10.95
N PRO A 265 39.12 -8.03 11.05
CA PRO A 265 40.19 -9.02 11.24
C PRO A 265 40.01 -9.75 12.57
N LYS A 266 40.12 -11.09 12.54
CA LYS A 266 39.99 -11.95 13.73
C LYS A 266 41.24 -11.95 14.61
N ASN A 267 42.38 -11.52 14.08
CA ASN A 267 43.68 -11.48 14.76
C ASN A 267 44.35 -10.11 14.57
N ARG A 268 45.30 -9.76 15.45
CA ARG A 268 46.06 -8.49 15.41
C ARG A 268 47.42 -8.66 14.73
N ILE A 269 47.49 -9.45 13.65
CA ILE A 269 48.76 -9.76 12.98
C ILE A 269 48.85 -8.89 11.71
N GLY A 270 49.73 -7.88 11.74
CA GLY A 270 49.94 -6.95 10.64
C GLY A 270 50.81 -5.75 11.02
N ILE A 271 51.21 -4.96 10.01
CA ILE A 271 52.04 -3.75 10.18
C ILE A 271 51.29 -2.46 9.82
N LEU A 272 50.09 -2.57 9.23
CA LEU A 272 49.29 -1.41 8.82
C LEU A 272 48.15 -1.19 9.79
N LYS A 273 48.20 -0.10 10.57
CA LYS A 273 47.06 0.33 11.39
C LYS A 273 45.94 0.82 10.46
N ARG A 274 44.76 0.21 10.54
CA ARG A 274 43.56 0.63 9.78
C ARG A 274 42.31 0.48 10.63
N TYR A 275 41.30 1.27 10.29
CA TYR A 275 39.97 1.21 10.90
C TYR A 275 39.08 0.25 10.12
N TYR A 276 38.10 -0.34 10.78
CA TYR A 276 37.08 -1.15 10.13
C TYR A 276 35.76 -0.95 10.87
N TYR A 277 34.66 -1.16 10.18
CA TYR A 277 33.34 -1.08 10.80
C TYR A 277 32.98 -2.43 11.43
N ASP A 278 32.65 -2.41 12.72
CA ASP A 278 32.16 -3.58 13.44
C ASP A 278 30.63 -3.50 13.57
N ILE A 279 29.95 -4.35 12.80
CA ILE A 279 28.48 -4.43 12.79
C ILE A 279 27.88 -4.81 14.16
N THR A 280 28.64 -5.43 15.04
CA THR A 280 28.13 -5.92 16.34
C THR A 280 28.05 -4.83 17.38
N THR A 281 29.07 -3.96 17.39
CA THR A 281 29.17 -2.80 18.28
C THR A 281 28.72 -1.51 17.62
N ASP A 282 28.44 -1.56 16.30
CA ASP A 282 28.11 -0.40 15.48
C ASP A 282 29.16 0.71 15.64
N SER A 283 30.43 0.33 15.56
CA SER A 283 31.57 1.23 15.84
C SER A 283 32.69 1.07 14.82
N CYS A 284 33.62 2.02 14.81
CA CYS A 284 34.80 2.00 13.95
C CYS A 284 36.09 1.84 14.76
N PRO A 285 36.37 0.65 15.30
CA PRO A 285 37.64 0.36 15.96
C PRO A 285 38.78 0.26 14.94
N TRP A 286 40.02 0.27 15.44
CA TRP A 286 41.21 0.00 14.64
C TRP A 286 41.78 -1.39 14.92
N SER A 287 42.48 -1.96 13.95
CA SER A 287 43.30 -3.16 14.11
C SER A 287 44.54 -3.09 13.21
N TRP A 288 45.44 -4.04 13.39
CA TRP A 288 46.59 -4.26 12.53
C TRP A 288 46.20 -5.16 11.36
N PHE A 289 46.44 -4.67 10.14
CA PHE A 289 46.18 -5.39 8.90
C PHE A 289 47.49 -5.76 8.20
N GLY A 290 47.46 -6.88 7.48
CA GLY A 290 48.54 -7.27 6.58
C GLY A 290 48.66 -6.34 5.35
N PRO A 291 49.78 -6.43 4.60
CA PRO A 291 50.01 -5.63 3.41
C PRO A 291 48.88 -5.76 2.37
N LYS A 292 48.57 -4.66 1.65
CA LYS A 292 47.48 -4.61 0.65
C LYS A 292 47.58 -5.73 -0.41
N LEU A 293 48.79 -6.15 -0.77
CA LEU A 293 49.04 -7.18 -1.79
C LEU A 293 48.42 -8.55 -1.47
N PHE A 294 48.19 -8.85 -0.18
CA PHE A 294 47.71 -10.15 0.29
C PHE A 294 46.30 -10.11 0.88
N SER A 295 45.67 -8.93 1.01
CA SER A 295 44.38 -8.77 1.69
C SER A 295 43.29 -8.28 0.75
N LYS A 296 42.37 -9.17 0.38
CA LYS A 296 41.15 -8.86 -0.41
C LYS A 296 40.03 -8.18 0.39
N ARG A 297 40.24 -7.88 1.67
CA ARG A 297 39.20 -7.30 2.55
C ARG A 297 38.93 -5.84 2.18
N LYS A 298 37.66 -5.50 1.99
CA LYS A 298 37.21 -4.15 1.64
C LYS A 298 36.81 -3.33 2.87
N ASN A 299 36.38 -3.95 3.96
CA ASN A 299 36.11 -3.26 5.23
C ASN A 299 37.42 -2.81 5.93
N LYS A 300 38.06 -1.78 5.38
CA LYS A 300 39.36 -1.27 5.83
C LYS A 300 39.53 0.18 5.42
N PHE A 301 39.64 1.07 6.39
CA PHE A 301 39.68 2.53 6.23
C PHE A 301 40.97 3.12 6.80
N GLU A 302 41.40 4.23 6.21
CA GLU A 302 42.61 4.94 6.63
C GLU A 302 42.43 5.70 7.94
N THR A 303 41.29 6.37 8.10
CA THR A 303 40.93 7.15 9.29
C THR A 303 39.66 6.62 9.94
N GLN A 304 39.45 6.97 11.20
CA GLN A 304 38.24 6.60 11.92
C GLN A 304 37.03 7.33 11.31
N GLU A 305 37.22 8.58 10.93
CA GLU A 305 36.21 9.47 10.35
C GLU A 305 35.70 8.91 9.03
N LEU A 306 36.59 8.43 8.16
CA LEU A 306 36.20 7.83 6.89
C LEU A 306 35.38 6.56 7.11
N CYS A 307 35.74 5.73 8.09
CA CYS A 307 34.94 4.57 8.47
C CYS A 307 33.53 4.98 8.93
N LYS A 308 33.43 5.99 9.80
CA LYS A 308 32.14 6.47 10.32
C LYS A 308 31.28 7.03 9.19
N GLN A 309 31.82 7.93 8.36
CA GLN A 309 31.08 8.52 7.23
C GLN A 309 30.61 7.46 6.21
N THR A 310 31.39 6.40 6.01
CA THR A 310 31.05 5.35 5.05
C THR A 310 30.04 4.35 5.61
N CYS A 311 30.18 3.93 6.87
CA CYS A 311 29.46 2.78 7.42
C CYS A 311 28.45 3.08 8.51
N GLN A 312 28.64 4.16 9.27
CA GLN A 312 27.64 4.63 10.22
C GLN A 312 26.71 5.62 9.52
N GLY A 313 25.43 5.57 9.85
CA GLY A 313 24.47 6.56 9.38
C GLY A 313 23.34 6.70 10.38
N ASP A 314 22.87 7.92 10.53
CA ASP A 314 21.61 8.24 11.17
C ASP A 314 20.63 8.62 10.06
N TYR A 315 19.46 8.00 10.06
CA TYR A 315 18.45 8.20 9.04
C TYR A 315 17.87 9.60 9.18
N VAL A 316 18.00 10.37 8.10
CA VAL A 316 17.34 11.66 7.95
C VAL A 316 16.22 11.46 6.94
N GLU A 317 15.00 11.70 7.39
CA GLU A 317 13.82 11.71 6.54
C GLU A 317 13.98 12.87 5.58
N SER A 318 13.92 12.61 4.28
CA SER A 318 13.97 13.70 3.30
C SER A 318 12.69 14.50 3.47
N ASP A 319 12.79 15.73 3.98
CA ASP A 319 11.67 16.66 4.09
C ASP A 319 10.95 16.77 2.73
N ASN A 320 9.78 16.15 2.64
CA ASN A 320 8.78 16.46 1.62
C ASN A 320 7.90 17.64 2.10
N SER A 321 8.49 18.59 2.82
CA SER A 321 7.81 19.76 3.37
C SER A 321 8.47 21.07 2.96
N VAL A 322 8.70 21.26 1.66
CA VAL A 322 8.69 22.59 1.05
C VAL A 322 8.18 22.46 -0.38
N LEU A 323 6.86 22.44 -0.57
CA LEU A 323 6.24 22.99 -1.77
C LEU A 323 5.01 23.77 -1.31
N SER A 324 5.28 25.06 -1.07
CA SER A 324 4.41 26.25 -1.20
C SER A 324 3.02 26.25 -0.58
#